data_AF-A0A6P0KXP8-F1
#
_entry.id   AF-A0A6P0KXP8-F1
#
_cell.length_a   1.000
_cell.length_b   1.000
_cell.length_c   1.000
_cell.angle_alpha   90.00
_cell.angle_beta   90.00
_cell.angle_gamma   90.00
#
_symmetry.space_group_name_H-M   'P 1'
#
loop_
_entity.id
_entity.type
_entity.pdbx_description
1 polymer ?
#
loop_
_entity_poly.entity_id
_entity_poly.type
_entity_poly.pdbx_seq_one_letter_code
_entity_poly.pdbx_strand_id
1 'polypeptide(L)'
;MFRDFKSGGYSLEGSKLTGEHLSKLMIVVAIAYTSAMIQGRHIKQMGIQKYVVRPETQSSGQRRHSGATQGRFTRPLESAPSAFYVGQHQHSWLRLRGLCQQIVDELLQINRRWLNYYKKGERAIQLALSTL
;
A
#
# COMPACT_ATOMS: atom_id res chain seq x y z
N MET A 1 -6.39 3.70 -13.28
CA MET A 1 -7.12 4.98 -13.24
C MET A 1 -6.43 5.91 -14.23
N PHE A 2 -7.12 6.38 -15.26
CA PHE A 2 -6.52 7.14 -16.36
C PHE A 2 -5.96 8.47 -15.83
N ARG A 3 -4.66 8.48 -15.60
CA ARG A 3 -3.93 9.66 -15.14
C ARG A 3 -3.86 10.63 -16.32
N ASP A 4 -4.50 11.78 -16.18
CA ASP A 4 -4.33 12.85 -17.15
C ASP A 4 -2.89 13.37 -17.01
N PHE A 5 -2.06 13.04 -18.00
CA PHE A 5 -0.63 13.37 -17.97
C PHE A 5 -0.38 14.88 -18.02
N LYS A 6 -1.40 15.69 -18.38
CA LYS A 6 -1.27 17.14 -18.56
C LYS A 6 -1.72 17.96 -17.34
N SER A 7 -2.75 17.51 -16.62
CA SER A 7 -3.29 18.21 -15.44
C SER A 7 -2.86 17.61 -14.10
N GLY A 8 -2.27 16.41 -14.11
CA GLY A 8 -1.89 15.69 -12.89
C GLY A 8 -3.07 15.16 -12.08
N GLY A 9 -4.29 15.42 -12.52
CA GLY A 9 -5.54 14.97 -11.92
C GLY A 9 -6.17 13.78 -12.66
N TYR A 10 -7.35 13.40 -12.21
CA TYR A 10 -8.20 12.42 -12.87
C TYR A 10 -9.38 13.14 -13.50
N SER A 11 -9.27 13.52 -14.77
CA SER A 11 -10.35 14.21 -15.51
C SER A 11 -11.44 13.21 -15.90
N LEU A 12 -12.41 12.99 -15.00
CA LEU A 12 -13.65 12.25 -15.32
C LEU A 12 -14.61 13.09 -16.17
N GLU A 13 -14.56 14.42 -16.01
CA GLU A 13 -15.43 15.39 -16.71
C GLU A 13 -15.12 15.49 -18.21
N GLY A 14 -13.88 15.25 -18.61
CA GLY A 14 -13.48 15.18 -20.03
C GLY A 14 -13.77 13.82 -20.67
N SER A 15 -14.26 12.84 -19.91
CA SER A 15 -14.57 11.53 -20.47
C SER A 15 -15.88 11.60 -21.26
N LYS A 16 -15.84 11.19 -22.54
CA LYS A 16 -17.04 11.10 -23.41
C LYS A 16 -17.93 9.89 -23.05
N LEU A 17 -17.89 9.44 -21.80
CA LEU A 17 -18.65 8.28 -21.31
C LEU A 17 -20.11 8.68 -21.12
N THR A 18 -21.04 7.84 -21.59
CA THR A 18 -22.46 8.05 -21.29
C THR A 18 -22.72 7.87 -19.78
N GLY A 19 -23.74 8.55 -19.25
CA GLY A 19 -24.03 8.57 -17.80
C GLY A 19 -24.20 7.17 -17.18
N GLU A 20 -24.72 6.21 -17.95
CA GLU A 20 -24.85 4.81 -17.52
C GLU A 20 -23.48 4.12 -17.35
N HIS A 21 -22.56 4.29 -18.31
CA HIS A 21 -21.20 3.72 -18.23
C HIS A 21 -20.38 4.38 -17.12
N LEU A 22 -20.54 5.69 -16.92
CA LEU A 22 -19.91 6.41 -15.81
C LEU A 22 -20.38 5.86 -14.46
N SER A 23 -21.69 5.62 -14.31
CA SER A 23 -22.27 5.07 -13.08
C SER A 23 -21.75 3.67 -12.79
N LYS A 24 -21.71 2.79 -13.81
CA LYS A 24 -21.13 1.44 -13.68
C LYS A 24 -19.65 1.50 -13.27
N LEU A 25 -18.87 2.40 -13.88
CA LEU A 25 -17.46 2.61 -13.54
C LEU A 25 -17.30 3.08 -12.09
N MET A 26 -18.08 4.06 -11.65
CA MET A 26 -18.03 4.58 -10.28
C MET A 26 -18.33 3.50 -9.23
N ILE A 27 -19.29 2.62 -9.50
CA ILE A 27 -19.60 1.48 -8.62
C ILE A 27 -18.41 0.53 -8.54
N VAL A 28 -17.81 0.15 -9.69
CA VAL A 28 -16.63 -0.72 -9.71
C VAL A 28 -15.46 -0.10 -8.96
N VAL A 29 -15.22 1.21 -9.15
CA VAL A 29 -14.18 1.95 -8.43
C VAL A 29 -14.47 1.99 -6.93
N ALA A 30 -15.73 2.20 -6.52
CA ALA A 30 -16.12 2.20 -5.11
C ALA A 30 -15.90 0.83 -4.45
N ILE A 31 -16.24 -0.26 -5.13
CA ILE A 31 -16.00 -1.63 -4.65
C ILE A 31 -14.49 -1.90 -4.53
N ALA A 32 -13.70 -1.55 -5.54
CA ALA A 32 -12.24 -1.72 -5.51
C ALA A 32 -11.58 -0.84 -4.44
N TYR A 33 -12.07 0.37 -4.23
CA TYR A 33 -11.55 1.28 -3.20
C TYR A 33 -11.87 0.79 -1.79
N THR A 34 -13.09 0.33 -1.56
CA THR A 34 -13.52 -0.21 -0.26
C THR A 34 -12.80 -1.51 0.08
N SER A 35 -12.61 -2.42 -0.88
CA SER A 35 -11.83 -3.64 -0.66
C SER A 35 -10.37 -3.35 -0.28
N ALA A 36 -9.70 -2.47 -1.03
CA ALA A 36 -8.33 -2.04 -0.71
C ALA A 36 -8.24 -1.34 0.65
N MET A 37 -9.24 -0.51 1.01
CA MET A 37 -9.31 0.13 2.32
C MET A 37 -9.44 -0.88 3.47
N ILE A 38 -10.29 -1.90 3.33
CA ILE A 38 -10.48 -2.94 4.35
C ILE A 38 -9.17 -3.74 4.53
N GLN A 39 -8.57 -4.19 3.43
CA GLN A 39 -7.29 -4.93 3.47
C GLN A 39 -6.19 -4.09 4.12
N GLY A 40 -6.02 -2.83 3.71
CA GLY A 40 -4.99 -1.98 4.28
C GLY A 40 -5.21 -1.62 5.74
N ARG A 41 -6.47 -1.56 6.22
CA ARG A 41 -6.75 -1.46 7.66
C ARG A 41 -6.28 -2.70 8.40
N HIS A 42 -6.52 -3.89 7.86
CA HIS A 42 -6.07 -5.14 8.45
C HIS A 42 -4.53 -5.19 8.57
N ILE A 43 -3.82 -4.86 7.49
CA ILE A 43 -2.35 -4.76 7.48
C ILE A 43 -1.82 -3.75 8.50
N LYS A 44 -2.48 -2.60 8.64
CA LYS A 44 -2.13 -1.59 9.64
C LYS A 44 -2.33 -2.07 11.07
N GLN A 45 -3.41 -2.80 11.34
CA GLN A 45 -3.66 -3.39 12.67
C GLN A 45 -2.59 -4.41 13.05
N MET A 46 -2.05 -5.15 12.08
CA MET A 46 -0.93 -6.08 12.29
C MET A 46 0.43 -5.39 12.51
N GLY A 47 0.54 -4.08 12.27
CA GLY A 47 1.79 -3.33 12.49
C GLY A 47 2.90 -3.60 11.44
N ILE A 48 2.56 -4.23 10.32
CA ILE A 48 3.53 -4.60 9.26
C ILE A 48 3.57 -3.62 8.09
N GLN A 49 2.86 -2.49 8.17
CA GLN A 49 2.72 -1.51 7.08
C GLN A 49 4.05 -1.01 6.49
N LYS A 50 5.11 -0.94 7.32
CA LYS A 50 6.46 -0.51 6.91
C LYS A 50 7.15 -1.45 5.92
N TYR A 51 6.71 -2.71 5.85
CA TYR A 51 7.25 -3.69 4.91
C TYR A 51 6.51 -3.66 3.57
N VAL A 52 5.23 -3.26 3.58
CA VAL A 52 4.36 -3.23 2.40
C VAL A 52 4.58 -1.97 1.58
N VAL A 53 4.66 -0.83 2.25
CA VAL A 53 4.78 0.49 1.62
C VAL A 53 5.81 1.34 2.33
N ARG A 54 6.45 2.21 1.54
CA ARG A 54 7.36 3.22 2.07
C ARG A 54 6.58 4.16 3.01
N PRO A 55 7.06 4.43 4.23
CA PRO A 55 6.54 5.50 5.06
C PRO A 55 6.64 6.84 4.31
N GLU A 56 5.59 7.67 4.34
CA GLU A 56 5.68 9.01 3.77
C GLU A 56 6.52 9.87 4.71
N THR A 57 7.70 10.29 4.27
CA THR A 57 8.48 11.30 4.99
C THR A 57 7.64 12.57 5.10
N GLN A 58 7.63 13.23 6.26
CA GLN A 58 6.98 14.53 6.40
C GLN A 58 7.67 15.55 5.48
N SER A 59 7.23 15.66 4.23
CA SER A 59 7.51 16.85 3.45
C SER A 59 6.64 17.95 4.03
N SER A 60 7.25 18.84 4.81
CA SER A 60 6.87 20.26 4.93
C SER A 60 5.37 20.57 4.79
N GLY A 61 4.70 20.81 5.92
CA GLY A 61 3.58 21.76 6.02
C GLY A 61 2.19 21.36 5.48
N GLN A 62 2.04 20.42 4.56
CA GLN A 62 0.71 20.06 4.03
C GLN A 62 0.32 18.62 4.35
N ARG A 63 -0.53 18.50 5.38
CA ARG A 63 -1.33 17.30 5.66
C ARG A 63 -2.17 16.96 4.42
N ARG A 64 -1.74 15.98 3.64
CA ARG A 64 -2.53 15.43 2.55
C ARG A 64 -3.62 14.54 3.15
N HIS A 65 -4.85 14.86 2.80
CA HIS A 65 -6.11 14.23 3.22
C HIS A 65 -6.00 12.70 3.23
N SER A 66 -5.92 12.08 4.42
CA SER A 66 -6.30 10.68 4.76
C SER A 66 -5.52 10.14 5.99
N GLY A 67 -5.52 10.88 7.10
CA GLY A 67 -4.82 10.48 8.32
C GLY A 67 -5.67 10.70 9.57
N ALA A 68 -6.62 9.82 9.83
CA ALA A 68 -7.32 9.76 11.12
C ALA A 68 -7.04 8.41 11.78
N THR A 69 -6.20 8.44 12.82
CA THR A 69 -6.47 7.87 14.15
C THR A 69 -5.38 8.33 15.09
N GLN A 70 -5.74 9.25 15.97
CA GLN A 70 -5.00 9.62 17.16
C GLN A 70 -5.32 8.56 18.24
N GLY A 71 -4.30 7.87 18.74
CA GLY A 71 -4.44 6.82 19.74
C GLY A 71 -3.11 6.48 20.40
N ARG A 72 -2.81 7.20 21.48
CA ARG A 72 -1.95 6.88 22.64
C ARG A 72 -0.81 5.83 22.45
N PHE A 73 0.17 6.13 21.62
CA PHE A 73 1.58 5.76 21.86
C PHE A 73 2.48 6.66 20.99
N THR A 74 3.11 7.66 21.60
CA THR A 74 3.97 8.62 20.90
C THR A 74 5.29 7.97 20.51
N ARG A 75 5.37 7.47 19.28
CA ARG A 75 6.59 7.53 18.48
C ARG A 75 6.30 8.45 17.29
N PRO A 76 7.18 9.38 16.94
CA PRO A 76 6.95 10.27 15.80
C PRO A 76 7.00 9.41 14.54
N LEU A 77 5.83 8.93 14.12
CA LEU A 77 5.70 8.17 12.90
C LEU A 77 5.61 9.21 11.77
N GLU A 78 6.64 9.23 10.94
CA GLU A 78 6.53 9.63 9.53
C GLU A 78 5.11 9.34 9.03
N SER A 79 4.43 10.31 8.39
CA SER A 79 3.01 10.22 8.04
C SER A 79 2.63 8.82 7.55
N ALA A 80 1.84 8.11 8.35
CA ALA A 80 1.51 6.72 8.05
C ALA A 80 0.75 6.68 6.71
N PRO A 81 1.20 5.86 5.74
CA PRO A 81 0.55 5.78 4.42
C PRO A 81 -0.93 5.47 4.57
N SER A 82 -1.79 5.99 3.69
CA SER A 82 -3.24 5.77 3.79
C SER A 82 -3.57 4.27 3.77
N ALA A 83 -4.66 3.86 4.43
CA ALA A 83 -5.05 2.44 4.43
C ALA A 83 -5.29 1.94 3.00
N PHE A 84 -5.90 2.77 2.15
CA PHE A 84 -6.05 2.50 0.73
C PHE A 84 -4.70 2.19 0.05
N TYR A 85 -3.68 3.04 0.26
CA TYR A 85 -2.36 2.87 -0.33
C TYR A 85 -1.69 1.57 0.13
N VAL A 86 -1.79 1.26 1.42
CA VAL A 86 -1.27 -0.01 1.98
C VAL A 86 -1.94 -1.23 1.33
N GLY A 87 -3.28 -1.24 1.24
CA GLY A 87 -4.03 -2.37 0.66
C GLY A 87 -3.77 -2.53 -0.84
N GLN A 88 -3.72 -1.42 -1.58
CA GLN A 88 -3.39 -1.45 -3.01
C GLN A 88 -2.02 -2.07 -3.28
N HIS A 89 -1.02 -1.76 -2.45
CA HIS A 89 0.36 -2.22 -2.63
C HIS A 89 0.64 -3.61 -2.04
N GLN A 90 -0.25 -4.17 -1.21
CA GLN A 90 -0.10 -5.49 -0.61
C GLN A 90 0.12 -6.59 -1.66
N HIS A 91 -0.71 -6.62 -2.70
CA HIS A 91 -0.61 -7.64 -3.75
C HIS A 91 0.71 -7.55 -4.54
N SER A 92 1.13 -6.33 -4.90
CA SER A 92 2.39 -6.11 -5.61
C SER A 92 3.59 -6.55 -4.76
N TRP A 93 3.58 -6.23 -3.47
CA TRP A 93 4.63 -6.62 -2.54
C TRP A 93 4.77 -8.15 -2.42
N LEU A 94 3.67 -8.87 -2.21
CA LEU A 94 3.68 -10.34 -2.13
C LEU A 94 4.13 -10.99 -3.44
N ARG A 95 3.72 -10.43 -4.58
CA ARG A 95 4.13 -10.90 -5.90
C ARG A 95 5.64 -10.73 -6.13
N LEU A 96 6.19 -9.56 -5.79
CA LEU A 96 7.62 -9.26 -5.95
C LEU A 96 8.49 -10.20 -5.12
N ARG A 97 8.06 -10.55 -3.90
CA ARG A 97 8.73 -11.59 -3.09
C ARG A 97 8.85 -12.89 -3.87
N GLY A 98 7.77 -13.38 -4.48
CA GLY A 98 7.79 -14.63 -5.25
C GLY A 98 8.78 -14.58 -6.42
N LEU A 99 8.86 -13.45 -7.12
CA LEU A 99 9.76 -13.28 -8.27
C LEU A 99 11.23 -13.17 -7.88
N CYS A 100 11.54 -12.54 -6.76
CA CYS A 100 12.91 -12.27 -6.34
C CYS A 100 13.47 -13.28 -5.34
N GLN A 101 12.70 -14.30 -4.96
CA GLN A 101 13.09 -15.24 -3.88
C GLN A 101 14.47 -15.88 -4.13
N GLN A 102 14.70 -16.43 -5.32
CA GLN A 102 15.96 -17.08 -5.67
C GLN A 102 17.16 -16.13 -5.56
N ILE A 103 17.04 -14.93 -6.14
CA ILE A 103 18.08 -13.90 -6.09
C ILE A 103 18.38 -13.50 -4.64
N VAL A 104 17.34 -13.35 -3.81
CA VAL A 104 17.54 -12.99 -2.40
C VAL A 104 18.22 -14.12 -1.62
N ASP A 105 17.87 -15.37 -1.88
CA ASP A 105 18.50 -16.52 -1.24
C ASP A 105 20.00 -16.61 -1.57
N GLU A 106 20.38 -16.37 -2.83
CA GLU A 106 21.79 -16.28 -3.26
C GLU A 106 22.53 -15.12 -2.56
N LEU A 107 21.90 -13.93 -2.51
CA LEU A 107 22.48 -12.77 -1.84
C LEU A 107 22.69 -12.99 -0.34
N LEU A 108 21.78 -13.72 0.32
CA LEU A 108 21.89 -14.06 1.74
C LEU A 108 22.96 -15.12 2.02
N GLN A 109 23.25 -16.00 1.06
CA GLN A 109 24.39 -16.92 1.14
C GLN A 109 25.72 -16.16 1.12
N ILE A 110 25.84 -15.15 0.24
CA ILE A 110 27.03 -14.31 0.12
C ILE A 110 27.20 -13.40 1.35
N ASN A 111 26.12 -12.77 1.82
CA ASN A 111 26.18 -11.82 2.94
C ASN A 111 25.12 -12.11 4.01
N ARG A 112 25.51 -12.90 5.01
CA ARG A 112 24.64 -13.30 6.13
C ARG A 112 24.29 -12.17 7.11
N ARG A 113 24.94 -11.01 7.03
CA ARG A 113 24.69 -9.88 7.95
C ARG A 113 23.22 -9.43 7.91
N TRP A 114 22.58 -9.55 6.75
CA TRP A 114 21.20 -9.09 6.53
C TRP A 114 20.13 -10.13 6.88
N LEU A 115 20.53 -11.36 7.25
CA LEU A 115 19.62 -12.47 7.50
C LEU A 115 18.55 -12.15 8.55
N ASN A 116 18.93 -11.47 9.64
CA ASN A 116 18.00 -11.10 10.71
C ASN A 116 16.96 -10.07 10.25
N TYR A 117 17.32 -9.17 9.32
CA TYR A 117 16.40 -8.21 8.74
C TYR A 117 15.45 -8.89 7.76
N TYR A 118 15.98 -9.78 6.93
CA TYR A 118 15.19 -10.59 6.00
C TYR A 118 14.16 -11.45 6.74
N LYS A 119 14.56 -12.18 7.78
CA LYS A 119 13.64 -12.99 8.62
C LYS A 119 12.51 -12.17 9.24
N LYS A 120 12.74 -10.90 9.60
CA LYS A 120 11.67 -10.01 10.09
C LYS A 120 10.67 -9.69 8.98
N GLY A 121 11.15 -9.45 7.76
CA GLY A 121 10.29 -9.27 6.59
C GLY A 121 9.52 -10.53 6.23
N GLU A 122 10.16 -11.69 6.31
CA GLU A 122 9.53 -12.99 6.06
C GLU A 122 8.39 -13.29 7.04
N ARG A 123 8.59 -13.00 8.33
CA ARG A 123 7.49 -13.05 9.33
C ARG A 123 6.34 -12.12 8.97
N ALA A 124 6.64 -10.91 8.49
CA ALA A 124 5.61 -9.97 8.05
C ALA A 124 4.83 -10.51 6.84
N ILE A 125 5.50 -11.21 5.91
CA ILE A 125 4.86 -11.86 4.77
C ILE A 125 3.96 -13.01 5.24
N GLN A 126 4.43 -13.85 6.16
CA GLN A 126 3.62 -14.93 6.73
C GLN A 126 2.35 -14.39 7.39
N LEU A 127 2.47 -13.30 8.17
CA LEU A 127 1.34 -12.60 8.76
C LEU A 127 0.39 -12.02 7.71
N ALA A 128 0.90 -11.49 6.60
CA ALA A 128 0.05 -11.00 5.52
C ALA A 128 -0.68 -12.14 4.77
N LEU A 129 -0.01 -13.27 4.55
CA LEU A 129 -0.58 -14.44 3.88
C LEU A 129 -1.67 -15.12 4.71
N SER A 130 -1.58 -15.11 6.04
CA SER A 130 -2.63 -15.65 6.92
C SER A 130 -3.95 -14.85 6.90
N THR A 131 -3.99 -13.75 6.15
CA THR A 131 -5.13 -12.81 6.11
C THR A 131 -5.80 -12.71 4.75
N LEU A 132 -5.24 -13.42 3.77
CA LEU A 132 -5.82 -13.64 2.45
C LEU A 132 -6.65 -14.92 2.47
#